data_AF-A0AAV3QC26-F1
#
_entry.id   AF-A0AAV3QC26-F1
#
_cell.length_a   1.000
_cell.length_b   1.000
_cell.length_c   1.000
_cell.angle_alpha   90.00
_cell.angle_beta   90.00
_cell.angle_gamma   90.00
#
_symmetry.space_group_name_H-M   'P 1'
#
loop_
_entity.id
_entity.type
_entity.pdbx_description
1 polymer ?
#
loop_
_entity_poly.entity_id
_entity_poly.type
_entity_poly.pdbx_seq_one_letter_code
_entity_poly.pdbx_strand_id
1 'polypeptide(L)'
;MDSRYETSDSQRNKCAACYRQFNKMEHLVEHMRVSYHSAHEPMCGICRKRCRSFESLREHLIGPLPKAECERIFKERGCDICLNILCSRSALRMHRDKCQFSRTNNGLLYRMANLGIQDELRIDSTRSRVVAMACKMVGGGSDGSLDLCARVCLVDEHENIVFHTYVKPNLPVTNFRYLLYCTTYYIF
;
A
#
# COMPACT_ATOMS: atom_id res chain seq x y z
N MET A 1 -19.47 -28.58 44.20
CA MET A 1 -18.34 -29.43 43.79
C MET A 1 -18.13 -29.21 42.31
N ASP A 2 -17.12 -28.40 42.01
CA ASP A 2 -16.64 -28.05 40.68
C ASP A 2 -16.16 -29.26 39.89
N SER A 3 -16.47 -29.28 38.59
CA SER A 3 -15.52 -29.75 37.58
C SER A 3 -16.00 -29.31 36.19
N ARG A 4 -15.63 -28.08 35.78
CA ARG A 4 -15.58 -27.72 34.37
C ARG A 4 -14.10 -27.71 33.98
N TYR A 5 -13.67 -28.89 33.53
CA TYR A 5 -12.34 -29.19 33.04
C TYR A 5 -12.05 -28.37 31.78
N GLU A 6 -10.96 -27.60 31.88
CA GLU A 6 -10.11 -27.01 30.85
C GLU A 6 -10.69 -26.88 29.43
N THR A 7 -11.01 -25.63 29.06
CA THR A 7 -11.01 -25.24 27.65
C THR A 7 -9.58 -25.37 27.17
N SER A 8 -9.30 -26.44 26.42
CA SER A 8 -8.06 -26.61 25.68
C SER A 8 -7.82 -25.35 24.85
N ASP A 9 -6.84 -24.55 25.25
CA ASP A 9 -6.23 -23.53 24.40
C ASP A 9 -5.52 -24.29 23.28
N SER A 10 -6.29 -24.77 22.31
CA SER A 10 -5.79 -25.34 21.07
C SER A 10 -4.89 -24.27 20.50
N GLN A 11 -3.57 -24.46 20.57
CA GLN A 11 -2.59 -23.48 20.15
C GLN A 11 -2.81 -23.18 18.66
N ARG A 12 -3.62 -22.15 18.38
CA ARG A 12 -4.10 -21.88 17.02
C ARG A 12 -2.90 -21.46 16.19
N ASN A 13 -2.73 -22.12 15.06
CA ASN A 13 -1.63 -21.86 14.15
C ASN A 13 -1.84 -20.49 13.54
N LYS A 14 -0.98 -19.51 13.86
CA LYS A 14 -1.15 -18.12 13.45
C LYS A 14 -0.04 -17.66 12.52
N CYS A 15 -0.41 -16.93 11.48
CA CYS A 15 0.55 -16.26 10.61
C CYS A 15 1.24 -15.12 11.37
N ALA A 16 2.57 -15.09 11.41
CA ALA A 16 3.32 -14.02 12.07
C ALA A 16 3.21 -12.66 11.36
N ALA A 17 2.91 -12.64 10.06
CA ALA A 17 2.83 -11.43 9.25
C ALA A 17 1.43 -10.77 9.29
N CYS A 18 0.38 -11.53 9.03
CA CYS A 18 -1.00 -11.03 8.92
C CYS A 18 -1.89 -11.43 10.11
N TYR A 19 -1.38 -12.20 11.07
CA TYR A 19 -2.09 -12.69 12.26
C TYR A 19 -3.37 -13.49 12.00
N ARG A 20 -3.57 -13.97 10.76
CA ARG A 20 -4.63 -14.92 10.44
C ARG A 20 -4.40 -16.22 11.20
N GLN A 21 -5.46 -16.72 11.83
CA GLN A 21 -5.43 -17.96 12.60
C GLN A 21 -5.99 -19.11 11.78
N PHE A 22 -5.43 -20.29 11.99
CA PHE A 22 -5.77 -21.53 11.31
C PHE A 22 -5.95 -22.63 12.35
N ASN A 23 -6.97 -23.45 12.14
CA ASN A 23 -7.27 -24.57 13.04
C ASN A 23 -6.23 -25.69 12.92
N LYS A 24 -5.53 -25.80 11.78
CA LYS A 24 -4.50 -26.81 11.52
C LYS A 24 -3.21 -26.17 11.01
N MET A 25 -2.07 -26.79 11.30
CA MET A 25 -0.75 -26.32 10.87
C MET A 25 -0.61 -26.39 9.34
N GLU A 26 -1.14 -27.43 8.71
CA GLU A 26 -1.13 -27.60 7.25
C GLU A 26 -1.70 -26.38 6.50
N HIS A 27 -2.79 -25.80 6.99
CA HIS A 27 -3.40 -24.62 6.40
C HIS A 27 -2.58 -23.35 6.62
N LEU A 28 -1.86 -23.24 7.73
CA LEU A 28 -0.91 -22.14 7.96
C LEU A 28 0.27 -22.25 6.98
N VAL A 29 0.83 -23.45 6.81
CA VAL A 29 1.93 -23.69 5.87
C VAL A 29 1.49 -23.36 4.45
N GLU A 30 0.31 -23.81 4.04
CA GLU A 30 -0.22 -23.49 2.70
C GLU A 30 -0.46 -21.98 2.54
N HIS A 31 -1.03 -21.31 3.53
CA HIS A 31 -1.16 -19.86 3.53
C HIS A 31 0.20 -19.19 3.34
N MET A 32 1.24 -19.60 4.08
CA MET A 32 2.60 -19.03 3.94
C MET A 32 3.16 -19.20 2.53
N ARG A 33 2.90 -20.36 1.90
CA ARG A 33 3.35 -20.66 0.53
C ARG A 33 2.69 -19.80 -0.52
N VAL A 34 1.41 -19.42 -0.35
CA VAL A 34 0.67 -18.69 -1.39
C VAL A 34 0.58 -17.18 -1.17
N SER A 35 0.65 -16.73 0.08
CA SER A 35 0.36 -15.32 0.42
C SER A 35 1.55 -14.37 0.33
N TYR A 36 2.77 -14.87 0.11
CA TYR A 36 4.02 -14.13 -0.13
C TYR A 36 4.03 -12.69 0.44
N HIS A 37 4.08 -12.60 1.75
CA HIS A 37 4.12 -11.31 2.44
C HIS A 37 5.38 -10.53 2.08
N SER A 38 5.25 -9.44 1.29
CA SER A 38 6.37 -8.67 0.73
C SER A 38 6.58 -7.35 1.46
N ALA A 39 7.79 -6.77 1.45
CA ALA A 39 8.07 -5.47 2.06
C ALA A 39 7.08 -4.34 1.66
N HIS A 40 6.44 -4.48 0.48
CA HIS A 40 5.53 -3.49 -0.09
C HIS A 40 4.08 -3.61 0.37
N GLU A 41 3.68 -4.68 1.08
CA GLU A 41 2.33 -4.73 1.64
C GLU A 41 2.16 -3.68 2.75
N PRO A 42 1.02 -2.95 2.78
CA PRO A 42 0.72 -2.00 3.83
C PRO A 42 0.78 -2.63 5.22
N MET A 43 1.47 -1.98 6.15
CA MET A 43 1.65 -2.46 7.51
C MET A 43 1.02 -1.48 8.50
N CYS A 44 0.28 -2.00 9.47
CA CYS A 44 -0.23 -1.19 10.57
C CYS A 44 0.93 -0.69 11.45
N GLY A 45 1.04 0.63 11.63
CA GLY A 45 2.07 1.25 12.46
C GLY A 45 1.96 0.91 13.96
N ILE A 46 0.81 0.42 14.42
CA ILE A 46 0.55 0.09 15.84
C ILE A 46 0.85 -1.38 16.12
N CYS A 47 0.14 -2.31 15.45
CA CYS A 47 0.26 -3.74 15.73
C CYS A 47 1.23 -4.49 14.80
N ARG A 48 1.83 -3.79 13.82
CA ARG A 48 2.72 -4.35 12.80
C ARG A 48 2.10 -5.45 11.92
N LYS A 49 0.77 -5.60 11.96
CA LYS A 49 0.04 -6.50 11.07
C LYS A 49 0.20 -6.03 9.63
N ARG A 50 0.59 -6.95 8.75
CA ARG A 50 0.59 -6.77 7.29
C ARG A 50 -0.83 -6.96 6.76
N CYS A 51 -1.27 -5.99 5.98
CA CYS A 51 -2.56 -5.98 5.29
C CYS A 51 -2.32 -6.21 3.80
N ARG A 52 -3.16 -7.05 3.19
CA ARG A 52 -3.06 -7.39 1.75
C ARG A 52 -3.26 -6.18 0.82
N SER A 53 -3.85 -5.11 1.31
CA SER A 53 -4.11 -3.88 0.55
C SER A 53 -4.23 -2.68 1.49
N PHE A 54 -4.13 -1.47 0.92
CA PHE A 54 -4.29 -0.23 1.67
C PHE A 54 -5.72 -0.07 2.21
N GLU A 55 -6.70 -0.59 1.47
CA GLU A 55 -8.10 -0.63 1.93
C GLU A 55 -8.27 -1.55 3.14
N SER A 56 -7.66 -2.75 3.12
CA SER A 56 -7.66 -3.62 4.30
C SER A 56 -6.92 -3.01 5.50
N LEU A 57 -5.97 -2.09 5.28
CA LEU A 57 -5.36 -1.32 6.37
C LEU A 57 -6.31 -0.23 6.88
N ARG A 58 -7.02 0.47 5.99
CA ARG A 58 -8.05 1.45 6.36
C ARG A 58 -9.15 0.81 7.20
N GLU A 59 -9.70 -0.32 6.76
CA GLU A 59 -10.70 -1.08 7.51
C GLU A 59 -10.19 -1.54 8.88
N HIS A 60 -8.91 -1.92 8.97
CA HIS A 60 -8.30 -2.34 10.24
C HIS A 60 -8.22 -1.20 11.27
N LEU A 61 -8.13 0.05 10.82
CA LEU A 61 -7.92 1.24 11.66
C LEU A 61 -9.21 2.02 11.94
N ILE A 62 -10.12 2.11 10.96
CA ILE A 62 -11.31 2.98 10.96
C ILE A 62 -12.58 2.20 10.56
N GLY A 63 -12.45 0.94 10.14
CA GLY A 63 -13.58 0.14 9.64
C GLY A 63 -14.58 -0.27 10.73
N PRO A 64 -15.57 -1.12 10.39
CA PRO A 64 -16.66 -1.48 11.29
C PRO A 64 -16.24 -2.37 12.48
N LEU A 65 -15.10 -3.06 12.38
CA LEU A 65 -14.57 -3.94 13.44
C LEU A 65 -13.06 -3.74 13.60
N PRO A 66 -12.61 -2.55 14.01
CA PRO A 66 -11.20 -2.29 14.19
C PRO A 66 -10.72 -2.95 15.49
N LYS A 67 -9.43 -3.29 15.56
CA LYS A 67 -8.88 -3.80 16.81
C LYS A 67 -8.87 -2.64 17.81
N ALA A 68 -9.56 -2.75 18.94
CA ALA A 68 -9.80 -1.64 19.87
C ALA A 68 -8.55 -0.81 20.19
N GLU A 69 -7.40 -1.47 20.42
CA GLU A 69 -6.14 -0.77 20.67
C GLU A 69 -5.60 0.01 19.45
N CYS A 70 -5.75 -0.56 18.26
CA CYS A 70 -5.34 0.10 17.02
C CYS A 70 -6.25 1.29 16.70
N GLU A 71 -7.56 1.14 16.85
CA GLU A 71 -8.54 2.21 16.68
C GLU A 71 -8.25 3.37 17.64
N ARG A 72 -8.06 3.07 18.93
CA ARG A 72 -7.81 4.05 19.98
C ARG A 72 -6.58 4.90 19.68
N ILE A 73 -5.44 4.26 19.36
CA ILE A 73 -4.21 4.99 19.03
C ILE A 73 -4.35 5.76 17.71
N PHE A 74 -4.98 5.15 16.70
CA PHE A 74 -5.17 5.79 15.40
C PHE A 74 -6.07 7.02 15.50
N LYS A 75 -7.13 6.99 16.31
CA LYS A 75 -7.99 8.15 16.54
C LYS A 75 -7.26 9.34 17.15
N GLU A 76 -6.24 9.08 17.96
CA GLU A 76 -5.46 10.13 18.64
C GLU A 76 -4.32 10.69 17.78
N ARG A 77 -3.63 9.83 17.02
CA ARG A 77 -2.35 10.15 16.35
C ARG A 77 -2.27 9.70 14.89
N GLY A 78 -3.32 9.11 14.34
CA GLY A 78 -3.38 8.61 12.96
C GLY A 78 -3.87 9.65 11.98
N CYS A 79 -3.27 9.68 10.78
CA CYS A 79 -3.76 10.50 9.67
C CYS A 79 -4.76 9.70 8.83
N ASP A 80 -6.00 10.18 8.72
CA ASP A 80 -7.10 9.60 7.93
C ASP A 80 -6.81 9.55 6.41
N ILE A 81 -5.85 10.35 5.95
CA ILE A 81 -5.47 10.47 4.54
C ILE A 81 -4.43 9.41 4.16
N CYS A 82 -3.28 9.40 4.84
CA CYS A 82 -2.14 8.55 4.51
C CYS A 82 -2.02 7.29 5.38
N LEU A 83 -2.89 7.15 6.40
CA LEU A 83 -2.91 6.06 7.37
C LEU A 83 -1.63 5.90 8.23
N ASN A 84 -0.72 6.87 8.20
CA ASN A 84 0.45 6.88 9.09
C ASN A 84 0.07 7.26 10.52
N ILE A 85 0.86 6.72 11.47
CA ILE A 85 0.78 7.05 12.90
C ILE A 85 1.89 8.04 13.23
N LEU A 86 1.50 9.16 13.84
CA LEU A 86 2.42 10.24 14.21
C LEU A 86 2.84 10.11 15.69
N CYS A 87 3.94 10.76 16.05
CA CYS A 87 4.48 10.67 17.41
C CYS A 87 3.55 11.29 18.48
N SER A 88 2.80 12.33 18.10
CA SER A 88 1.88 13.07 18.99
C SER A 88 0.70 13.67 18.22
N ARG A 89 -0.32 14.11 18.97
CA ARG A 89 -1.48 14.83 18.40
C ARG A 89 -1.09 16.14 17.72
N SER A 90 -0.11 16.86 18.26
CA SER A 90 0.44 18.08 17.66
C SER A 90 1.13 17.79 16.33
N ALA A 91 1.91 16.71 16.27
CA ALA A 91 2.55 16.27 15.03
C ALA A 91 1.52 15.84 13.97
N LEU A 92 0.43 15.16 14.36
CA LEU A 92 -0.69 14.88 13.46
C LEU A 92 -1.30 16.15 12.89
N ARG A 93 -1.55 17.16 13.73
CA ARG A 93 -2.12 18.44 13.28
C ARG A 93 -1.23 19.11 12.23
N MET A 94 0.07 19.22 12.50
CA MET A 94 1.03 19.80 11.57
C MET A 94 1.22 18.95 10.30
N HIS A 95 1.17 17.63 10.44
CA HIS A 95 1.26 16.70 9.31
C HIS A 95 0.05 16.83 8.38
N ARG A 96 -1.16 16.95 8.93
CA ARG A 96 -2.41 16.95 8.13
C ARG A 96 -2.43 18.05 7.08
N ASP A 97 -1.94 19.24 7.43
CA ASP A 97 -1.87 20.41 6.53
C ASP A 97 -0.82 20.24 5.42
N LYS A 98 0.22 19.42 5.66
CA LYS A 98 1.33 19.16 4.73
C LYS A 98 1.32 17.73 4.18
N CYS A 99 0.24 16.98 4.39
CA CYS A 99 0.18 15.58 4.01
C CYS A 99 0.24 15.51 2.49
N GLN A 100 1.25 14.81 1.95
CA GLN A 100 1.46 14.69 0.51
C GLN A 100 0.29 14.01 -0.22
N PHE A 101 -0.55 13.28 0.52
CA PHE A 101 -1.76 12.63 0.03
C PHE A 101 -3.01 13.49 0.21
N SER A 102 -2.91 14.66 0.85
CA SER A 102 -4.01 15.61 0.96
C SER A 102 -4.28 16.18 -0.43
N ARG A 103 -5.54 16.07 -0.89
CA ARG A 103 -5.99 16.59 -2.20
C ARG A 103 -5.90 18.13 -2.28
N THR A 104 -5.53 18.81 -1.20
CA THR A 104 -5.51 20.27 -1.10
C THR A 104 -4.09 20.81 -1.17
N ASN A 105 -3.62 20.99 -2.41
CA ASN A 105 -2.91 22.21 -2.82
C ASN A 105 -2.88 22.40 -4.34
N ASN A 106 -3.36 21.44 -5.14
CA ASN A 106 -3.59 21.69 -6.57
C ASN A 106 -4.77 22.64 -6.81
N GLY A 107 -5.83 22.61 -5.99
CA GLY A 107 -7.04 23.41 -6.23
C GLY A 107 -6.90 24.92 -6.01
N LEU A 108 -6.13 25.37 -5.01
CA LEU A 108 -5.87 26.78 -4.75
C LEU A 108 -4.84 27.36 -5.74
N LEU A 109 -3.82 26.58 -6.10
CA LEU A 109 -2.85 26.97 -7.12
C LEU A 109 -3.52 27.15 -8.50
N TYR A 110 -4.47 26.29 -8.87
CA TYR A 110 -5.26 26.43 -10.10
C TYR A 110 -6.14 27.68 -10.11
N ARG A 111 -6.74 28.06 -8.96
CA ARG A 111 -7.54 29.29 -8.86
C ARG A 111 -6.67 30.54 -8.94
N MET A 112 -5.46 30.50 -8.39
CA MET A 112 -4.50 31.61 -8.44
C MET A 112 -3.82 31.73 -9.81
N ALA A 113 -3.57 30.61 -10.51
CA ALA A 113 -3.07 30.62 -11.89
C ALA A 113 -4.09 31.23 -12.88
N ASN A 114 -5.40 31.11 -12.61
CA ASN A 114 -6.45 31.77 -13.39
C ASN A 114 -6.58 33.28 -13.10
N LEU A 115 -5.85 33.82 -12.12
CA LEU A 115 -5.84 35.25 -11.78
C LEU A 115 -4.59 35.99 -12.30
N GLY A 116 -3.72 35.34 -13.07
CA GLY A 116 -2.68 35.99 -13.87
C GLY A 116 -1.51 36.60 -13.11
N ILE A 117 -1.29 36.26 -11.84
CA ILE A 117 -0.14 36.75 -11.06
C ILE A 117 1.03 35.80 -11.29
N GLN A 118 1.89 36.12 -12.26
CA GLN A 118 3.21 35.49 -12.41
C GLN A 118 4.13 36.00 -11.29
N ASP A 119 4.81 35.09 -10.59
CA ASP A 119 6.00 35.47 -9.85
C ASP A 119 7.11 34.42 -10.03
N GLU A 120 8.25 34.92 -10.50
CA GLU A 120 9.47 34.21 -10.84
C GLU A 120 10.25 33.88 -9.56
N LEU A 121 9.97 32.76 -8.90
CA LEU A 121 10.88 32.23 -7.87
C LEU A 121 11.06 30.72 -7.99
N ARG A 122 12.30 30.37 -8.34
CA ARG A 122 12.96 29.06 -8.32
C ARG A 122 12.49 28.15 -7.17
N ILE A 123 11.95 26.98 -7.54
CA ILE A 123 12.30 25.60 -7.11
C ILE A 123 11.33 24.69 -7.88
N ASP A 124 11.89 23.88 -8.77
CA ASP A 124 11.20 22.97 -9.70
C ASP A 124 10.58 21.77 -8.95
N SER A 125 9.48 22.01 -8.24
CA SER A 125 8.73 20.99 -7.49
C SER A 125 7.22 21.18 -7.61
N THR A 126 6.78 21.89 -8.65
CA THR A 126 5.37 22.09 -8.97
C THR A 126 4.99 21.35 -10.25
N ARG A 127 4.23 20.25 -10.04
CA ARG A 127 3.03 19.90 -10.83
C ARG A 127 3.06 18.82 -11.92
N SER A 128 4.09 17.98 -12.07
CA SER A 128 3.86 16.74 -12.84
C SER A 128 2.89 15.83 -12.08
N ARG A 129 1.59 15.89 -12.38
CA ARG A 129 0.61 14.97 -11.80
C ARG A 129 0.83 13.63 -12.47
N VAL A 130 1.12 12.60 -11.68
CA VAL A 130 1.16 11.23 -12.19
C VAL A 130 -0.26 10.83 -12.56
N VAL A 131 -0.51 10.60 -13.84
CA VAL A 131 -1.84 10.25 -14.36
C VAL A 131 -1.93 8.80 -14.82
N ALA A 132 -0.78 8.16 -15.08
CA ALA A 132 -0.76 6.77 -15.50
C ALA A 132 0.43 5.99 -14.93
N MET A 133 0.17 4.71 -14.70
CA MET A 133 1.17 3.70 -14.37
C MET A 133 1.21 2.67 -15.49
N ALA A 134 2.41 2.34 -15.95
CA ALA A 134 2.63 1.28 -16.91
C ALA A 134 3.54 0.19 -16.31
N CYS A 135 3.23 -1.06 -16.60
CA CYS A 135 4.06 -2.19 -16.20
C CYS A 135 4.56 -2.97 -17.42
N LYS A 136 5.84 -3.39 -17.37
CA LYS A 136 6.40 -4.35 -18.31
C LYS A 136 6.37 -5.73 -17.67
N MET A 137 5.71 -6.66 -18.35
CA MET A 137 5.53 -8.03 -17.90
C MET A 137 6.52 -8.98 -18.59
N VAL A 138 6.94 -10.03 -17.89
CA VAL A 138 7.72 -11.16 -18.41
C VAL A 138 7.01 -12.45 -18.03
N GLY A 139 7.25 -13.52 -18.79
CA GLY A 139 6.70 -14.84 -18.51
C GLY A 139 7.45 -15.58 -17.42
N GLY A 140 6.70 -16.15 -16.48
CA GLY A 140 7.18 -17.06 -15.44
C GLY A 140 6.37 -18.36 -15.40
N GLY A 141 6.74 -19.23 -14.46
CA GLY A 141 6.16 -20.58 -14.35
C GLY A 141 6.84 -21.58 -15.28
N SER A 142 6.54 -22.86 -15.08
CA SER A 142 7.15 -23.96 -15.84
C SER A 142 6.88 -23.90 -17.34
N ASP A 143 5.79 -23.25 -17.74
CA ASP A 143 5.32 -23.07 -19.12
C ASP A 143 5.44 -21.62 -19.63
N GLY A 144 5.91 -20.68 -18.80
CA GLY A 144 6.02 -19.26 -19.16
C GLY A 144 4.69 -18.51 -19.29
N SER A 145 3.57 -19.12 -18.86
CA SER A 145 2.23 -18.53 -19.00
C SER A 145 1.92 -17.45 -17.97
N LEU A 146 2.62 -17.45 -16.82
CA LEU A 146 2.38 -16.48 -15.75
C LEU A 146 2.97 -15.12 -16.08
N ASP A 147 2.18 -14.06 -15.90
CA ASP A 147 2.64 -12.69 -16.01
C ASP A 147 3.35 -12.22 -14.72
N LEU A 148 4.66 -11.95 -14.84
CA LEU A 148 5.46 -11.38 -13.77
C LEU A 148 5.84 -9.94 -14.12
N CYS A 149 5.58 -9.00 -13.22
CA CYS A 149 6.02 -7.62 -13.42
C CYS A 149 7.54 -7.52 -13.28
N ALA A 150 8.21 -6.99 -14.30
CA ALA A 150 9.66 -6.78 -14.34
C ALA A 150 10.05 -5.29 -14.29
N ARG A 151 9.13 -4.38 -14.68
CA ARG A 151 9.36 -2.94 -14.62
C ARG A 151 8.05 -2.22 -14.36
N VAL A 152 8.11 -1.16 -13.56
CA VAL A 152 7.00 -0.21 -13.37
C VAL A 152 7.48 1.17 -13.76
N CYS A 153 6.64 1.93 -14.46
CA CYS A 153 6.85 3.35 -14.73
C CYS A 153 5.61 4.16 -14.38
N LEU A 154 5.84 5.40 -13.95
CA LEU A 154 4.84 6.42 -13.73
C LEU A 154 5.09 7.52 -14.74
N VAL A 155 4.02 7.97 -15.40
CA VAL A 155 4.07 9.08 -16.35
C VAL A 155 3.19 10.24 -15.90
N ASP A 156 3.61 11.45 -16.23
CA ASP A 156 2.80 12.65 -15.99
C ASP A 156 1.77 12.90 -17.10
N GLU A 157 1.02 13.98 -16.95
CA GLU A 157 0.02 14.46 -17.91
C GLU A 157 0.56 14.78 -19.31
N HIS A 158 1.88 14.91 -19.47
CA HIS A 158 2.56 15.13 -20.75
C HIS A 158 3.29 13.87 -21.25
N GLU A 159 2.96 12.69 -20.68
CA GLU A 159 3.59 11.41 -20.99
C GLU A 159 5.09 11.32 -20.64
N ASN A 160 5.62 12.27 -19.86
CA ASN A 160 7.00 12.20 -19.42
C ASN A 160 7.15 11.15 -18.31
N ILE A 161 8.21 10.35 -18.36
CA ILE A 161 8.50 9.38 -17.32
C ILE A 161 8.98 10.11 -16.06
N VAL A 162 8.11 10.15 -15.05
CA VAL A 162 8.40 10.75 -13.73
C VAL A 162 9.22 9.78 -12.87
N PHE A 163 8.92 8.49 -12.98
CA PHE A 163 9.59 7.44 -12.22
C PHE A 163 9.60 6.15 -13.02
N HIS A 164 10.71 5.43 -12.97
CA HIS A 164 10.71 4.03 -13.37
C HIS A 164 11.66 3.22 -12.51
N THR A 165 11.29 1.97 -12.25
CA THR A 165 12.17 1.03 -11.53
C THR A 165 11.98 -0.38 -12.06
N TYR A 166 13.05 -1.18 -11.93
CA TYR A 166 13.00 -2.61 -12.20
C TYR A 166 12.54 -3.35 -10.95
N VAL A 167 11.61 -4.26 -11.14
CA VAL A 167 11.10 -5.14 -10.08
C VAL A 167 11.78 -6.48 -10.28
N LYS A 168 12.41 -7.00 -9.22
CA LYS A 168 12.90 -8.39 -9.23
C LYS A 168 11.69 -9.33 -9.19
N PRO A 169 11.45 -10.15 -10.23
CA PRO A 169 10.32 -11.06 -10.23
C PRO A 169 10.42 -12.08 -9.10
N ASN A 170 9.28 -12.45 -8.50
CA ASN A 170 9.22 -13.40 -7.39
C ASN A 170 9.46 -14.85 -7.82
N LEU A 171 9.36 -15.13 -9.12
CA LEU A 171 9.66 -16.43 -9.73
C LEU A 171 10.74 -16.24 -10.80
N PRO A 172 11.53 -17.29 -11.13
CA PRO A 172 12.45 -17.26 -12.25
C PRO A 172 11.74 -16.86 -13.54
N VAL A 173 12.37 -15.96 -14.29
CA VAL A 173 11.88 -15.57 -15.61
C VAL A 173 12.18 -16.70 -16.57
N THR A 174 11.14 -17.30 -17.14
CA THR A 174 11.25 -18.40 -18.10
C THR A 174 10.99 -17.94 -19.54
N ASN A 175 10.40 -16.75 -19.72
CA ASN A 175 10.17 -16.16 -21.03
C ASN A 175 10.26 -14.63 -20.97
N PHE A 176 11.11 -14.00 -21.79
CA PHE A 176 11.32 -12.55 -21.77
C PHE A 176 10.28 -11.74 -22.56
N ARG A 177 9.31 -12.41 -23.22
CA ARG A 177 8.20 -11.84 -24.02
C ARG A 177 8.62 -10.58 -24.79
N TYR A 178 9.16 -10.77 -25.99
CA TYR A 178 9.61 -9.67 -26.86
C TYR A 178 8.45 -8.81 -27.41
N LEU A 179 7.20 -9.27 -27.31
CA LEU A 179 6.00 -8.53 -27.69
C LEU A 179 5.51 -7.69 -26.51
N LEU A 180 5.57 -6.37 -26.69
CA LEU A 180 5.32 -5.32 -25.70
C LEU A 180 3.83 -5.22 -25.35
N TYR A 181 3.34 -6.03 -24.40
CA TYR A 181 2.11 -5.68 -23.69
C TYR A 181 2.47 -4.75 -22.54
N CYS A 182 2.44 -3.44 -22.81
CA CYS A 182 2.53 -2.42 -21.77
C CYS A 182 1.11 -2.17 -21.28
N THR A 183 0.74 -2.74 -20.14
CA THR A 183 -0.58 -2.45 -19.56
C THR A 183 -0.50 -1.08 -18.90
N THR A 184 -1.12 -0.09 -19.53
CA THR A 184 -1.20 1.28 -19.02
C THR A 184 -2.51 1.43 -18.25
N TYR A 185 -2.40 1.74 -16.96
CA TYR A 185 -3.54 2.03 -16.10
C TYR A 185 -3.55 3.53 -15.81
N TYR A 186 -4.62 4.20 -16.21
CA TYR A 186 -4.86 5.60 -15.82
C TYR A 186 -5.36 5.63 -14.38
N ILE A 187 -4.65 6.37 -13.52
CA ILE A 187 -4.99 6.59 -12.13
C ILE A 187 -5.63 7.98 -12.05
N PHE A 188 -6.96 8.04 -12.04
CA PHE A 188 -7.74 9.29 -11.98
C PHE A 188 -7.93 9.79 -10.54
#